data_AF-A0A9P3LH47-F1
#
_entry.id   AF-A0A9P3LH47-F1
#
_cell.length_a   1.000
_cell.length_b   1.000
_cell.length_c   1.000
_cell.angle_alpha   90.00
_cell.angle_beta   90.00
_cell.angle_gamma   90.00
#
_symmetry.space_group_name_H-M   'P 1'
#
loop_
_entity.id
_entity.type
_entity.pdbx_description
1 polymer ?
#
loop_
_entity_poly.entity_id
_entity_poly.type
_entity_poly.pdbx_seq_one_letter_code
_entity_poly.pdbx_strand_id
1 'polypeptide(L)'
;MDNAPQEKPPRRQASPTPHSQNTTSEDEDEDEFARLRAWLASGPETPTKQARPAPTSPGGPSEPTPRPSKPQPDPDQTPRAVVPPADLQGYTLSHLRRVPELALLARRVVGAEARRRARDERKRAQAVGSPAKSYHTSAASVRPSVASAKPGEPPGAKAKRLFRYAVRQLYDEGAIVLWDGPVRALPPAPIPAPAFGAAQPAHDSQKENRLWRVKDAGTQASSVSQAGHDREEDEGELSDPPEDEDAYVPLTNEYLSRIVEKAIAEIMAKPVSRREGGFKKAGPPPGPTPAEITNHLHRRDERWARVGDWAVKDALEWGKEQGRVWCIGDNRWEVCG
;
A
#
# COMPACT_ATOMS: atom_id res chain seq x y z
N MET A 1 -38.18 -75.72 -26.32
CA MET A 1 -36.82 -75.12 -26.33
C MET A 1 -37.02 -73.63 -26.47
N ASP A 2 -37.26 -72.98 -25.33
CA ASP A 2 -37.66 -71.59 -25.20
C ASP A 2 -36.45 -70.67 -25.36
N ASN A 3 -36.51 -69.81 -26.37
CA ASN A 3 -35.47 -68.84 -26.69
C ASN A 3 -36.06 -67.44 -26.47
N ALA A 4 -36.02 -66.98 -25.21
CA ALA A 4 -36.46 -65.66 -24.83
C ALA A 4 -35.34 -64.62 -25.06
N PRO A 5 -35.60 -63.48 -25.71
CA PRO A 5 -34.60 -62.45 -25.93
C PRO A 5 -34.29 -61.71 -24.62
N GLN A 6 -33.00 -61.57 -24.32
CA GLN A 6 -32.50 -60.82 -23.16
C GLN A 6 -32.70 -59.31 -23.35
N GLU A 7 -33.44 -58.69 -22.43
CA GLU A 7 -33.55 -57.24 -22.31
C GLU A 7 -32.22 -56.61 -21.89
N LYS A 8 -31.78 -55.59 -22.63
CA LYS A 8 -30.60 -54.79 -22.30
C LYS A 8 -30.94 -53.78 -21.20
N PRO A 9 -30.10 -53.62 -20.17
CA PRO A 9 -30.35 -52.64 -19.11
C PRO A 9 -30.21 -51.19 -19.64
N PRO A 10 -31.01 -50.25 -19.12
CA PRO A 10 -30.98 -48.86 -19.54
C PRO A 10 -29.68 -48.17 -19.12
N ARG A 11 -29.10 -47.46 -20.09
CA ARG A 11 -27.90 -46.62 -20.00
C ARG A 11 -28.15 -45.49 -18.99
N ARG A 12 -27.51 -45.55 -17.82
CA ARG A 12 -27.47 -44.46 -16.83
C ARG A 12 -26.98 -43.17 -17.49
N GLN A 13 -27.86 -42.18 -17.60
CA GLN A 13 -27.49 -40.81 -17.94
C GLN A 13 -26.76 -40.22 -16.74
N ALA A 14 -25.52 -39.79 -16.95
CA ALA A 14 -24.74 -39.06 -15.95
C ALA A 14 -25.36 -37.68 -15.76
N SER A 15 -25.64 -37.34 -14.50
CA SER A 15 -26.13 -36.02 -14.10
C SER A 15 -25.08 -34.95 -14.41
N PRO A 16 -25.46 -33.80 -14.97
CA PRO A 16 -24.55 -32.69 -15.19
C PRO A 16 -24.09 -32.14 -13.83
N THR A 17 -22.78 -32.13 -13.63
CA THR A 17 -22.12 -31.50 -12.50
C THR A 17 -22.41 -30.00 -12.55
N PRO A 18 -22.80 -29.34 -11.44
CA PRO A 18 -22.97 -27.89 -11.44
C PRO A 18 -21.59 -27.25 -11.67
N HIS A 19 -21.45 -26.64 -12.85
CA HIS A 19 -20.31 -25.80 -13.19
C HIS A 19 -20.39 -24.58 -12.28
N SER A 20 -19.56 -24.57 -11.23
CA SER A 20 -19.40 -23.43 -10.35
C SER A 20 -18.75 -22.31 -11.17
N GLN A 21 -19.59 -21.42 -11.71
CA GLN A 21 -19.17 -20.19 -12.35
C GLN A 21 -18.67 -19.24 -11.25
N ASN A 22 -17.45 -19.49 -10.78
CA ASN A 22 -16.69 -18.55 -9.98
C ASN A 22 -15.87 -17.69 -10.95
N THR A 23 -16.55 -16.92 -11.78
CA THR A 23 -15.96 -15.92 -12.70
C THR A 23 -16.20 -14.55 -12.12
N THR A 24 -15.58 -14.28 -10.98
CA THR A 24 -15.59 -12.95 -10.38
C THR A 24 -14.17 -12.68 -9.88
N SER A 25 -13.61 -11.57 -10.33
CA SER A 25 -12.43 -10.84 -9.80
C SER A 25 -11.03 -10.97 -10.43
N GLU A 26 -10.75 -11.86 -11.39
CA GLU A 26 -9.39 -11.88 -11.98
C GLU A 26 -9.04 -10.62 -12.82
N ASP A 27 -10.04 -9.97 -13.43
CA ASP A 27 -9.79 -8.77 -14.25
C ASP A 27 -9.48 -7.50 -13.41
N GLU A 28 -10.00 -7.39 -12.18
CA GLU A 28 -9.78 -6.20 -11.33
C GLU A 28 -8.36 -6.20 -10.73
N ASP A 29 -7.83 -7.38 -10.40
CA ASP A 29 -6.46 -7.53 -9.91
C ASP A 29 -5.41 -7.18 -10.98
N GLU A 30 -5.70 -7.47 -12.27
CA GLU A 30 -4.81 -7.09 -13.36
C GLU A 30 -4.69 -5.58 -13.54
N ASP A 31 -5.80 -4.85 -13.36
CA ASP A 31 -5.88 -3.40 -13.47
C ASP A 31 -5.14 -2.70 -12.32
N GLU A 32 -5.25 -3.20 -11.09
CA GLU A 32 -4.48 -2.67 -9.96
C GLU A 32 -2.98 -2.90 -10.17
N PHE A 33 -2.60 -4.10 -10.62
CA PHE A 33 -1.21 -4.39 -10.95
C PHE A 33 -0.72 -3.58 -12.16
N ALA A 34 -1.59 -3.23 -13.10
CA ALA A 34 -1.26 -2.37 -14.23
C ALA A 34 -1.04 -0.92 -13.76
N ARG A 35 -1.84 -0.42 -12.81
CA ARG A 35 -1.63 0.89 -12.16
C ARG A 35 -0.33 0.94 -11.38
N LEU A 36 -0.06 -0.08 -10.56
CA LEU A 36 1.24 -0.30 -9.91
C LEU A 36 2.38 -0.26 -10.93
N ARG A 37 2.23 -0.98 -12.05
CA ARG A 37 3.25 -1.05 -13.10
C ARG A 37 3.48 0.28 -13.79
N ALA A 38 2.42 0.99 -14.15
CA ALA A 38 2.47 2.32 -14.74
C ALA A 38 3.18 3.28 -13.78
N TRP A 39 2.80 3.27 -12.50
CA TRP A 39 3.37 4.14 -11.49
C TRP A 39 4.84 3.81 -11.17
N LEU A 40 5.21 2.53 -11.11
CA LEU A 40 6.61 2.11 -10.97
C LEU A 40 7.46 2.45 -12.22
N ALA A 41 6.85 2.52 -13.41
CA ALA A 41 7.53 2.88 -14.65
C ALA A 41 7.68 4.40 -14.81
N SER A 42 6.71 5.18 -14.33
CA SER A 42 6.82 6.63 -14.21
C SER A 42 7.93 6.94 -13.20
N GLY A 43 9.13 7.26 -13.68
CA GLY A 43 10.20 7.82 -12.85
C GLY A 43 9.68 8.97 -12.00
N PRO A 44 10.38 9.37 -10.91
CA PRO A 44 10.10 10.64 -10.27
C PRO A 44 10.35 11.73 -11.29
N GLU A 45 9.32 12.11 -12.03
CA GLU A 45 9.32 13.30 -12.85
C GLU A 45 9.49 14.43 -11.86
N THR A 46 10.74 14.89 -11.70
CA THR A 46 11.01 16.20 -11.13
C THR A 46 10.05 17.14 -11.83
N PRO A 47 9.15 17.84 -11.11
CA PRO A 47 8.20 18.73 -11.73
C PRO A 47 8.99 19.75 -12.54
N THR A 48 9.10 19.52 -13.85
CA THR A 48 9.76 20.45 -14.75
C THR A 48 8.87 21.67 -14.74
N LYS A 49 9.33 22.65 -13.96
CA LYS A 49 8.72 23.95 -13.69
C LYS A 49 8.07 24.46 -14.98
N GLN A 50 6.76 24.25 -15.12
CA GLN A 50 6.01 24.85 -16.22
C GLN A 50 6.20 26.35 -16.07
N ALA A 51 6.92 26.94 -17.02
CA ALA A 51 7.15 28.38 -17.08
C ALA A 51 5.78 29.05 -17.21
N ARG A 52 5.29 29.56 -16.09
CA ARG A 52 4.03 30.30 -16.02
C ARG A 52 4.19 31.56 -16.88
N PRO A 53 3.37 31.77 -17.93
CA PRO A 53 3.42 33.00 -18.69
C PRO A 53 3.04 34.17 -17.78
N ALA A 54 3.90 35.20 -17.77
CA ALA A 54 3.70 36.41 -16.99
C ALA A 54 2.45 37.15 -17.50
N PRO A 55 1.49 37.51 -16.63
CA PRO A 55 0.38 38.36 -17.03
C PRO A 55 0.87 39.81 -17.12
N THR A 56 1.15 40.24 -18.34
CA THR A 56 1.28 41.66 -18.68
C THR A 56 -0.14 42.25 -18.74
N SER A 57 -0.52 43.08 -17.77
CA SER A 57 -1.68 43.95 -17.93
C SER A 57 -1.46 45.30 -17.25
N PRO A 58 -1.53 46.42 -17.99
CA PRO A 58 -1.36 47.77 -17.48
C PRO A 58 -2.70 48.40 -17.03
N GLY A 59 -2.66 49.07 -15.88
CA GLY A 59 -3.38 50.32 -15.60
C GLY A 59 -4.91 50.34 -15.71
N GLY A 60 -5.61 50.07 -14.60
CA GLY A 60 -7.00 50.46 -14.40
C GLY A 60 -7.27 50.78 -12.92
N PRO A 61 -7.79 51.97 -12.56
CA PRO A 61 -8.14 52.31 -11.18
C PRO A 61 -9.48 51.66 -10.80
N SER A 62 -9.43 50.52 -10.13
CA SER A 62 -10.63 49.83 -9.63
C SER A 62 -10.96 50.21 -8.19
N GLU A 63 -12.19 50.70 -8.06
CA GLU A 63 -13.01 50.97 -6.89
C GLU A 63 -12.94 49.88 -5.79
N PRO A 64 -12.75 50.24 -4.50
CA PRO A 64 -12.60 49.29 -3.41
C PRO A 64 -13.95 48.68 -3.03
N THR A 65 -14.25 47.48 -3.54
CA THR A 65 -15.39 46.68 -3.07
C THR A 65 -15.10 46.16 -1.64
N PRO A 66 -15.98 46.42 -0.66
CA PRO A 66 -15.78 45.93 0.71
C PRO A 66 -15.87 44.40 0.72
N ARG A 67 -14.73 43.74 0.93
CA ARG A 67 -14.68 42.28 1.11
C ARG A 67 -15.23 41.94 2.50
N PRO A 68 -16.13 40.94 2.63
CA PRO A 68 -16.55 40.45 3.93
C PRO A 68 -15.34 39.90 4.68
N SER A 69 -15.06 40.50 5.85
CA SER A 69 -14.01 40.09 6.76
C SER A 69 -14.24 38.66 7.20
N LYS A 70 -13.41 37.74 6.70
CA LYS A 70 -13.38 36.35 7.16
C LYS A 70 -12.97 36.40 8.65
N PRO A 71 -13.78 35.87 9.58
CA PRO A 71 -13.41 35.85 10.99
C PRO A 71 -12.07 35.12 11.12
N GLN A 72 -11.07 35.83 11.65
CA GLN A 72 -9.75 35.30 11.87
C GLN A 72 -9.85 34.27 13.02
N PRO A 73 -9.52 33.00 12.79
CA PRO A 73 -9.57 31.99 13.85
C PRO A 73 -8.59 32.39 14.95
N ASP A 74 -9.07 32.33 16.18
CA ASP A 74 -8.34 32.67 17.40
C ASP A 74 -7.09 31.76 17.51
N PRO A 75 -5.86 32.30 17.47
CA PRO A 75 -4.64 31.48 17.47
C PRO A 75 -4.44 30.69 18.78
N ASP A 76 -5.15 31.07 19.85
CA ASP A 76 -5.08 30.40 21.16
C ASP A 76 -6.05 29.21 21.28
N GLN A 77 -6.95 28.99 20.30
CA GLN A 77 -7.65 27.71 20.17
C GLN A 77 -6.80 26.72 19.39
N THR A 78 -5.63 26.36 19.93
CA THR A 78 -5.01 25.09 19.54
C THR A 78 -6.02 23.99 19.84
N PRO A 79 -6.51 23.25 18.84
CA PRO A 79 -7.51 22.21 19.03
C PRO A 79 -6.97 21.27 20.10
N ARG A 80 -7.69 21.19 21.23
CA ARG A 80 -7.29 20.43 22.41
C ARG A 80 -6.93 19.02 21.95
N ALA A 81 -5.62 18.74 21.90
CA ALA A 81 -5.11 17.48 21.38
C ALA A 81 -5.78 16.38 22.19
N VAL A 82 -6.54 15.53 21.50
CA VAL A 82 -7.06 14.31 22.11
C VAL A 82 -5.82 13.55 22.53
N VAL A 83 -5.61 13.42 23.85
CA VAL A 83 -4.45 12.70 24.38
C VAL A 83 -4.57 11.28 23.83
N PRO A 84 -3.66 10.87 22.93
CA PRO A 84 -3.75 9.54 22.37
C PRO A 84 -3.52 8.51 23.47
N PRO A 85 -4.01 7.26 23.30
CA PRO A 85 -3.61 6.19 24.19
C PRO A 85 -2.08 6.16 24.26
N ALA A 86 -1.52 6.03 25.47
CA ALA A 86 -0.08 6.16 25.72
C ALA A 86 0.78 5.20 24.87
N ASP A 87 0.18 4.11 24.39
CA ASP A 87 0.83 3.06 23.62
C ASP A 87 0.73 3.26 22.10
N LEU A 88 -0.07 4.24 21.63
CA LEU A 88 -0.26 4.46 20.20
C LEU A 88 0.85 5.34 19.64
N GLN A 89 1.69 4.73 18.81
CA GLN A 89 2.84 5.38 18.18
C GLN A 89 2.69 5.36 16.67
N GLY A 90 3.09 6.46 16.03
CA GLY A 90 3.12 6.56 14.58
C GLY A 90 4.31 5.84 13.96
N TYR A 91 4.14 5.35 12.74
CA TYR A 91 5.15 4.68 11.94
C TYR A 91 5.50 5.56 10.74
N THR A 92 6.78 5.91 10.60
CA THR A 92 7.25 6.63 9.41
C THR A 92 7.60 5.67 8.29
N LEU A 93 7.68 6.17 7.06
CA LEU A 93 8.12 5.37 5.91
C LEU A 93 9.54 4.83 6.11
N SER A 94 10.45 5.59 6.72
CA SER A 94 11.79 5.11 7.06
C SER A 94 11.77 3.97 8.09
N HIS A 95 10.89 4.04 9.10
CA HIS A 95 10.70 2.95 10.05
C HIS A 95 10.27 1.67 9.33
N LEU A 96 9.24 1.74 8.46
CA LEU A 96 8.72 0.59 7.72
C LEU A 96 9.78 -0.08 6.82
N ARG A 97 10.69 0.71 6.24
CA ARG A 97 11.79 0.19 5.42
C ARG A 97 12.88 -0.53 6.22
N ARG A 98 13.03 -0.23 7.50
CA ARG A 98 14.00 -0.87 8.41
C ARG A 98 13.47 -2.19 9.00
N VAL A 99 12.18 -2.48 8.89
CA VAL A 99 11.59 -3.76 9.30
C VAL A 99 12.12 -4.87 8.39
N PRO A 100 12.94 -5.83 8.89
CA PRO A 100 13.65 -6.80 8.06
C PRO A 100 12.71 -7.63 7.18
N GLU A 101 11.57 -8.03 7.71
CA GLU A 101 10.56 -8.86 7.05
C GLU A 101 9.95 -8.12 5.85
N LEU A 102 9.57 -6.85 6.03
CA LEU A 102 9.02 -6.02 4.97
C LEU A 102 10.07 -5.70 3.91
N ALA A 103 11.30 -5.41 4.34
CA ALA A 103 12.41 -5.16 3.42
C ALA A 103 12.70 -6.38 2.54
N LEU A 104 12.72 -7.58 3.13
CA LEU A 104 12.91 -8.84 2.40
C LEU A 104 11.78 -9.09 1.39
N LEU A 105 10.53 -8.87 1.81
CA LEU A 105 9.37 -9.01 0.93
C LEU A 105 9.43 -8.02 -0.24
N ALA A 106 9.71 -6.74 0.03
CA ALA A 106 9.83 -5.71 -1.00
C ALA A 106 10.93 -6.07 -2.02
N ARG A 107 12.10 -6.55 -1.56
CA ARG A 107 13.18 -7.02 -2.43
C ARG A 107 12.73 -8.19 -3.32
N ARG A 108 12.02 -9.17 -2.75
CA ARG A 108 11.49 -10.31 -3.51
C ARG A 108 10.49 -9.86 -4.59
N VAL A 109 9.58 -8.94 -4.25
CA VAL A 109 8.59 -8.39 -5.20
C VAL A 109 9.28 -7.64 -6.33
N VAL A 110 10.21 -6.72 -6.02
CA VAL A 110 10.96 -5.96 -7.04
C VAL A 110 11.76 -6.90 -7.95
N GLY A 111 12.42 -7.91 -7.38
CA GLY A 111 13.18 -8.89 -8.15
C GLY A 111 12.29 -9.78 -9.04
N ALA A 112 11.13 -10.21 -8.53
CA ALA A 112 10.16 -10.98 -9.31
C ALA A 112 9.60 -10.16 -10.48
N GLU A 113 9.23 -8.90 -10.25
CA GLU A 113 8.73 -7.99 -11.28
C GLU A 113 9.78 -7.68 -12.35
N ALA A 114 11.04 -7.44 -11.94
CA ALA A 114 12.14 -7.26 -12.89
C ALA A 114 12.33 -8.49 -13.80
N ARG A 115 12.26 -9.70 -13.23
CA ARG A 115 12.31 -10.95 -14.02
C ARG A 115 11.10 -11.11 -14.93
N ARG A 116 9.91 -10.73 -14.47
CA ARG A 116 8.68 -10.76 -15.29
C ARG A 116 8.84 -9.86 -16.51
N ARG A 117 9.26 -8.61 -16.32
CA ARG A 117 9.50 -7.67 -17.43
C ARG A 117 10.56 -8.15 -18.41
N ALA A 118 11.68 -8.68 -17.94
CA ALA A 118 12.71 -9.23 -18.83
C ALA A 118 12.17 -10.41 -19.69
N ARG A 119 11.28 -11.24 -19.14
CA ARG A 119 10.61 -12.31 -19.91
C ARG A 119 9.63 -11.74 -20.93
N ASP A 120 8.85 -10.73 -20.56
CA ASP A 120 7.87 -10.10 -21.45
C ASP A 120 8.54 -9.34 -22.59
N GLU A 121 9.63 -8.63 -22.32
CA GLU A 121 10.47 -7.98 -23.34
C GLU A 121 11.10 -9.02 -24.29
N ARG A 122 11.58 -10.15 -23.76
CA ARG A 122 12.11 -11.25 -24.59
C ARG A 122 11.03 -11.85 -25.49
N LYS A 123 9.83 -12.09 -24.96
CA LYS A 123 8.68 -12.58 -25.74
C LYS A 123 8.28 -11.57 -26.81
N ARG A 124 8.24 -10.28 -26.47
CA ARG A 124 7.91 -9.20 -27.40
C ARG A 124 8.95 -9.08 -28.52
N ALA A 125 10.24 -9.16 -28.21
CA ALA A 125 11.32 -9.16 -29.20
C ALA A 125 11.24 -10.38 -30.13
N GLN A 126 10.85 -11.54 -29.61
CA GLN A 126 10.62 -12.74 -30.44
C GLN A 126 9.41 -12.59 -31.37
N ALA A 127 8.31 -11.98 -30.89
CA ALA A 127 7.12 -11.73 -31.69
C ALA A 127 7.36 -10.71 -32.82
N VAL A 128 8.13 -9.65 -32.54
CA VAL A 128 8.46 -8.62 -33.55
C VAL A 128 9.58 -9.08 -34.49
N GLY A 129 10.52 -9.88 -34.00
CA GLY A 129 11.72 -10.33 -34.74
C GLY A 129 11.57 -11.65 -35.48
N SER A 130 10.36 -12.20 -35.64
CA SER A 130 10.11 -13.41 -36.43
C SER A 130 9.53 -13.06 -37.81
N PRO A 131 10.34 -12.61 -38.80
CA PRO A 131 9.90 -12.70 -40.18
C PRO A 131 9.80 -14.19 -40.52
N ALA A 132 8.65 -14.57 -41.09
CA ALA A 132 8.36 -15.94 -41.50
C ALA A 132 9.55 -16.59 -42.24
N LYS A 133 10.05 -17.70 -41.70
CA LYS A 133 10.79 -18.78 -42.41
C LYS A 133 11.48 -18.36 -43.71
N SER A 134 12.46 -17.46 -43.62
CA SER A 134 13.49 -17.36 -44.66
C SER A 134 14.53 -18.44 -44.37
N TYR A 135 14.26 -19.64 -44.88
CA TYR A 135 15.33 -20.60 -45.13
C TYR A 135 16.21 -19.95 -46.18
N HIS A 136 17.35 -19.36 -45.84
CA HIS A 136 18.59 -19.38 -46.62
C HIS A 136 19.69 -18.54 -45.94
N THR A 137 20.74 -19.26 -45.55
CA THR A 137 22.16 -18.89 -45.66
C THR A 137 22.80 -17.87 -44.69
N SER A 138 23.81 -18.39 -43.98
CA SER A 138 25.05 -17.76 -43.48
C SER A 138 24.98 -16.76 -42.32
N ALA A 139 25.08 -17.32 -41.12
CA ALA A 139 26.20 -17.11 -40.18
C ALA A 139 26.94 -15.75 -40.25
N ALA A 140 26.31 -14.70 -39.75
CA ALA A 140 27.04 -13.54 -39.23
C ALA A 140 26.54 -13.29 -37.80
N SER A 141 27.38 -13.63 -36.82
CA SER A 141 27.14 -13.42 -35.39
C SER A 141 27.21 -11.91 -35.08
N VAL A 142 26.14 -11.19 -35.38
CA VAL A 142 25.96 -9.81 -34.93
C VAL A 142 25.58 -9.88 -33.46
N ARG A 143 26.58 -9.75 -32.59
CA ARG A 143 26.37 -9.58 -31.15
C ARG A 143 25.46 -8.37 -30.96
N PRO A 144 24.27 -8.51 -30.33
CA PRO A 144 23.42 -7.35 -30.06
C PRO A 144 24.24 -6.37 -29.21
N SER A 145 24.49 -5.20 -29.77
CA SER A 145 25.21 -4.14 -29.07
C SER A 145 24.42 -3.74 -27.83
N VAL A 146 24.96 -4.07 -26.66
CA VAL A 146 24.43 -3.78 -25.31
C VAL A 146 24.42 -2.26 -25.00
N ALA A 147 24.51 -1.41 -26.02
CA ALA A 147 25.01 -0.04 -25.93
C ALA A 147 23.95 1.03 -25.58
N SER A 148 22.71 0.66 -25.21
CA SER A 148 21.71 1.68 -24.83
C SER A 148 20.78 1.29 -23.68
N ALA A 149 21.08 0.23 -22.93
CA ALA A 149 20.40 0.00 -21.67
C ALA A 149 20.80 1.15 -20.72
N LYS A 150 19.91 2.14 -20.56
CA LYS A 150 20.03 3.17 -19.53
C LYS A 150 20.38 2.46 -18.21
N PRO A 151 21.35 2.97 -17.43
CA PRO A 151 21.73 2.34 -16.18
C PRO A 151 20.46 2.07 -15.37
N GLY A 152 20.17 0.78 -15.16
CA GLY A 152 18.92 0.37 -14.53
C GLY A 152 18.83 0.99 -13.14
N GLU A 153 17.67 1.55 -12.80
CA GLU A 153 17.45 2.10 -11.46
C GLU A 153 17.80 1.06 -10.39
N PRO A 154 18.60 1.42 -9.36
CA PRO A 154 19.05 0.47 -8.35
C PRO A 154 17.86 -0.17 -7.64
N PRO A 155 17.95 -1.45 -7.25
CA PRO A 155 16.84 -2.19 -6.66
C PRO A 155 16.31 -1.53 -5.37
N GLY A 156 17.19 -0.87 -4.60
CA GLY A 156 16.80 -0.13 -3.40
C GLY A 156 15.87 1.06 -3.68
N ALA A 157 16.07 1.77 -4.79
CA ALA A 157 15.19 2.89 -5.18
C ALA A 157 13.80 2.39 -5.61
N LYS A 158 13.73 1.27 -6.34
CA LYS A 158 12.47 0.59 -6.66
C LYS A 158 11.75 0.08 -5.41
N ALA A 159 12.47 -0.48 -4.45
CA ALA A 159 11.88 -0.90 -3.18
C ALA A 159 11.32 0.30 -2.40
N LYS A 160 12.07 1.40 -2.27
CA LYS A 160 11.57 2.65 -1.66
C LYS A 160 10.30 3.16 -2.33
N ARG A 161 10.25 3.09 -3.66
CA ARG A 161 9.08 3.46 -4.45
C ARG A 161 7.88 2.55 -4.14
N LEU A 162 8.09 1.24 -4.05
CA LEU A 162 7.06 0.28 -3.66
C LEU A 162 6.46 0.58 -2.27
N PHE A 163 7.29 0.88 -1.27
CA PHE A 163 6.79 1.27 0.06
C PHE A 163 5.93 2.53 0.01
N ARG A 164 6.36 3.57 -0.73
CA ARG A 164 5.58 4.80 -0.92
C ARG A 164 4.23 4.53 -1.57
N TYR A 165 4.20 3.65 -2.56
CA TYR A 165 2.96 3.23 -3.19
C TYR A 165 2.04 2.56 -2.18
N ALA A 166 2.53 1.55 -1.45
CA ALA A 166 1.74 0.80 -0.50
C ALA A 166 1.14 1.69 0.60
N VAL A 167 1.93 2.63 1.14
CA VAL A 167 1.44 3.60 2.13
C VAL A 167 0.34 4.50 1.54
N ARG A 168 0.51 5.00 0.31
CA ARG A 168 -0.53 5.81 -0.35
C ARG A 168 -1.81 5.01 -0.58
N GLN A 169 -1.69 3.77 -1.03
CA GLN A 169 -2.82 2.88 -1.26
C GLN A 169 -3.58 2.63 0.04
N LEU A 170 -2.88 2.24 1.12
CA LEU A 170 -3.49 2.06 2.43
C LEU A 170 -4.15 3.34 2.97
N TYR A 171 -3.57 4.50 2.69
CA TYR A 171 -4.14 5.79 3.09
C TYR A 171 -5.40 6.12 2.29
N ASP A 172 -5.38 5.93 0.96
CA ASP A 172 -6.54 6.18 0.10
C ASP A 172 -7.70 5.21 0.37
N GLU A 173 -7.39 3.98 0.78
CA GLU A 173 -8.37 3.01 1.29
C GLU A 173 -8.91 3.37 2.68
N GLY A 174 -8.24 4.27 3.40
CA GLY A 174 -8.58 4.64 4.77
C GLY A 174 -8.19 3.59 5.82
N ALA A 175 -7.30 2.65 5.48
CA ALA A 175 -6.77 1.65 6.42
C ALA A 175 -5.72 2.22 7.40
N ILE A 176 -5.10 3.34 7.03
CA ILE A 176 -4.18 4.11 7.88
C ILE A 176 -4.54 5.60 7.83
N VAL A 177 -4.19 6.36 8.87
CA VAL A 177 -4.39 7.81 8.93
C VAL A 177 -3.09 8.53 9.29
N LEU A 178 -2.99 9.81 8.95
CA LEU A 178 -1.86 10.67 9.33
C LEU A 178 -1.82 10.89 10.83
N TRP A 179 -0.62 10.92 11.39
CA TRP A 179 -0.36 10.94 12.82
C TRP A 179 0.59 12.07 13.22
N ASP A 180 0.08 13.03 13.98
CA ASP A 180 0.89 14.15 14.50
C ASP A 180 1.36 13.92 15.94
N GLY A 181 1.18 12.70 16.47
CA GLY A 181 1.60 12.34 17.81
C GLY A 181 3.03 11.79 17.88
N PRO A 182 3.42 11.17 19.01
CA PRO A 182 4.72 10.54 19.15
C PRO A 182 4.98 9.49 18.06
N VAL A 183 6.16 9.57 17.46
CA VAL A 183 6.63 8.63 16.46
C VAL A 183 7.43 7.51 17.13
N ARG A 184 7.21 6.28 16.66
CA ARG A 184 7.96 5.13 17.14
C ARG A 184 9.44 5.30 16.82
N ALA A 185 10.28 5.16 17.84
CA ALA A 185 11.73 5.21 17.66
C ALA A 185 12.17 4.20 16.58
N LEU A 186 13.14 4.61 15.76
CA LEU A 186 13.66 3.73 14.72
C LEU A 186 14.27 2.48 15.36
N PRO A 187 14.05 1.29 14.77
CA PRO A 187 14.82 0.14 15.18
C PRO A 187 16.30 0.47 15.01
N PRO A 188 17.16 0.05 15.96
CA PRO A 188 18.59 0.26 15.83
C PRO A 188 19.03 -0.32 14.49
N ALA A 189 19.90 0.41 13.78
CA ALA A 189 20.46 -0.09 12.54
C ALA A 189 21.03 -1.50 12.79
N PRO A 190 20.82 -2.46 11.87
CA PRO A 190 21.38 -3.79 12.02
C PRO A 190 22.87 -3.62 12.28
N ILE A 191 23.33 -4.04 13.47
CA ILE A 191 24.75 -3.99 13.78
C ILE A 191 25.42 -4.83 12.68
N PRO A 192 26.32 -4.25 11.88
CA PRO A 192 26.95 -4.98 10.79
C PRO A 192 27.49 -6.27 11.39
N ALA A 193 27.00 -7.40 10.89
CA ALA A 193 27.42 -8.71 11.39
C ALA A 193 28.95 -8.67 11.40
N PRO A 194 29.60 -8.90 12.57
CA PRO A 194 31.05 -8.76 12.67
C PRO A 194 31.61 -9.57 11.52
N ALA A 195 32.34 -8.90 10.62
CA ALA A 195 32.85 -9.53 9.42
C ALA A 195 33.64 -10.75 9.87
N PHE A 196 33.05 -11.94 9.74
CA PHE A 196 33.62 -13.23 10.17
C PHE A 196 34.78 -13.65 9.24
N GLY A 197 35.53 -12.68 8.74
CA GLY A 197 36.43 -12.80 7.59
C GLY A 197 37.53 -11.75 7.60
N ALA A 198 38.08 -11.41 8.75
CA ALA A 198 39.51 -11.13 8.82
C ALA A 198 40.10 -12.23 9.70
N ALA A 199 40.46 -13.35 9.06
CA ALA A 199 41.29 -14.36 9.68
C ALA A 199 42.48 -13.65 10.33
N GLN A 200 42.54 -13.66 11.66
CA GLN A 200 43.83 -13.51 12.30
C GLN A 200 44.71 -14.63 11.75
N PRO A 201 45.89 -14.34 11.18
CA PRO A 201 46.83 -15.37 10.80
C PRO A 201 47.44 -15.93 12.09
N ALA A 202 46.78 -16.91 12.69
CA ALA A 202 47.30 -17.61 13.86
C ALA A 202 47.31 -19.11 13.57
N HIS A 203 48.49 -19.55 13.13
CA HIS A 203 49.09 -20.86 13.30
C HIS A 203 48.34 -22.12 12.84
N ASP A 204 48.98 -22.77 11.87
CA ASP A 204 48.98 -24.22 11.64
C ASP A 204 48.62 -25.04 12.88
N SER A 205 47.46 -25.70 12.83
CA SER A 205 47.38 -27.08 13.28
C SER A 205 46.27 -27.78 12.51
N GLN A 206 46.69 -28.48 11.46
CA GLN A 206 45.91 -29.52 10.79
C GLN A 206 45.25 -30.43 11.83
N LYS A 207 43.93 -30.64 11.72
CA LYS A 207 43.27 -31.95 11.89
C LYS A 207 41.82 -31.88 11.41
N GLU A 208 41.67 -32.30 10.15
CA GLU A 208 40.63 -33.20 9.66
C GLU A 208 39.22 -33.06 10.25
N ASN A 209 38.31 -32.46 9.48
CA ASN A 209 36.92 -32.91 9.42
C ASN A 209 36.30 -32.62 8.04
N ARG A 210 36.52 -33.57 7.12
CA ARG A 210 35.87 -33.64 5.80
C ARG A 210 34.59 -34.47 5.90
N LEU A 211 33.50 -33.91 6.40
CA LEU A 211 32.26 -34.66 6.60
C LEU A 211 31.03 -34.19 5.80
N TRP A 212 31.20 -33.57 4.63
CA TRP A 212 30.08 -33.40 3.68
C TRP A 212 30.57 -33.55 2.23
N ARG A 213 31.13 -34.72 1.89
CA ARG A 213 31.40 -35.14 0.51
C ARG A 213 30.34 -36.16 0.10
N VAL A 214 29.22 -35.68 -0.43
CA VAL A 214 28.35 -36.52 -1.26
C VAL A 214 29.00 -36.57 -2.65
N LYS A 215 29.50 -37.76 -3.00
CA LYS A 215 29.95 -38.10 -4.34
C LYS A 215 28.73 -38.57 -5.12
N ASP A 216 28.29 -37.79 -6.11
CA ASP A 216 27.57 -38.32 -7.25
C ASP A 216 28.34 -37.97 -8.52
N ALA A 217 28.70 -39.02 -9.24
CA ALA A 217 29.42 -38.97 -10.49
C ALA A 217 28.41 -38.96 -11.65
N GLY A 218 28.61 -38.05 -12.61
CA GLY A 218 28.07 -38.21 -13.97
C GLY A 218 27.09 -37.13 -14.40
N THR A 219 27.62 -36.03 -14.92
CA THR A 219 27.46 -35.58 -16.32
C THR A 219 28.07 -34.18 -16.42
N GLN A 220 29.06 -34.03 -17.31
CA GLN A 220 29.71 -32.76 -17.62
C GLN A 220 28.67 -31.76 -18.14
N ALA A 221 28.33 -30.77 -17.31
CA ALA A 221 27.67 -29.54 -17.74
C ALA A 221 28.68 -28.39 -17.62
N SER A 222 28.77 -27.62 -18.69
CA SER A 222 29.67 -26.49 -18.88
C SER A 222 29.61 -25.54 -17.68
N SER A 223 30.72 -25.45 -16.96
CA SER A 223 30.95 -24.47 -15.90
C SER A 223 30.99 -23.08 -16.52
N VAL A 224 29.82 -22.42 -16.61
CA VAL A 224 29.76 -20.97 -16.70
C VAL A 224 30.18 -20.46 -15.32
N SER A 225 31.45 -20.09 -15.23
CA SER A 225 31.98 -19.31 -14.12
C SER A 225 31.33 -17.92 -14.18
N GLN A 226 30.13 -17.79 -13.61
CA GLN A 226 29.54 -16.49 -13.32
C GLN A 226 30.23 -15.94 -12.06
N ALA A 227 31.54 -15.70 -12.18
CA ALA A 227 32.38 -14.99 -11.22
C ALA A 227 32.13 -13.47 -11.33
N GLY A 228 30.86 -13.09 -11.44
CA GLY A 228 30.38 -11.78 -11.06
C GLY A 228 29.67 -12.00 -9.74
N HIS A 229 30.45 -12.10 -8.66
CA HIS A 229 29.92 -11.76 -7.35
C HIS A 229 29.51 -10.30 -7.50
N ASP A 230 28.27 -10.11 -7.95
CA ASP A 230 27.48 -8.89 -7.77
C ASP A 230 27.59 -8.69 -6.27
N ARG A 231 28.59 -7.89 -5.92
CA ARG A 231 28.80 -7.41 -4.58
C ARG A 231 27.44 -6.88 -4.18
N GLU A 232 26.99 -7.21 -2.98
CA GLU A 232 25.85 -6.56 -2.34
C GLU A 232 26.25 -5.08 -2.06
N GLU A 233 26.72 -4.40 -3.10
CA GLU A 233 27.30 -3.07 -3.16
C GLU A 233 26.12 -2.14 -3.01
N ASP A 234 26.10 -1.56 -1.82
CA ASP A 234 25.06 -0.72 -1.27
C ASP A 234 23.68 -1.38 -1.23
N GLU A 235 23.45 -2.18 -0.20
CA GLU A 235 22.20 -2.07 0.56
C GLU A 235 22.00 -0.60 0.94
N GLY A 236 21.46 0.18 -0.02
CA GLY A 236 21.48 1.64 -0.02
C GLY A 236 21.23 2.16 1.38
N GLU A 237 22.30 2.70 1.96
CA GLU A 237 22.37 3.16 3.34
C GLU A 237 21.03 3.79 3.66
N LEU A 238 20.28 3.16 4.57
CA LEU A 238 18.96 3.61 4.96
C LEU A 238 19.14 4.94 5.68
N SER A 239 19.25 6.02 4.89
CA SER A 239 19.51 7.37 5.35
C SER A 239 18.59 7.66 6.50
N ASP A 240 19.10 8.37 7.49
CA ASP A 240 18.29 8.73 8.64
C ASP A 240 17.05 9.49 8.17
N PRO A 241 15.88 9.22 8.79
CA PRO A 241 14.64 9.86 8.40
C PRO A 241 14.78 11.37 8.54
N PRO A 242 14.23 12.13 7.59
CA PRO A 242 14.13 13.57 7.78
C PRO A 242 13.13 13.85 8.93
N GLU A 243 13.37 14.90 9.71
CA GLU A 243 12.58 15.23 10.91
C GLU A 243 11.12 15.59 10.58
N ASP A 244 10.84 15.95 9.32
CA ASP A 244 9.53 16.30 8.77
C ASP A 244 8.84 15.11 8.06
N GLU A 245 9.29 13.87 8.30
CA GLU A 245 8.65 12.69 7.71
C GLU A 245 7.25 12.45 8.32
N ASP A 246 6.24 12.34 7.44
CA ASP A 246 4.88 11.97 7.84
C ASP A 246 4.87 10.63 8.60
N ALA A 247 4.16 10.60 9.72
CA ALA A 247 3.90 9.38 10.47
C ALA A 247 2.47 8.90 10.22
N TYR A 248 2.31 7.58 10.22
CA TYR A 248 1.04 6.91 9.96
C TYR A 248 0.67 6.00 11.12
N VAL A 249 -0.61 5.88 11.41
CA VAL A 249 -1.12 4.93 12.41
C VAL A 249 -2.17 4.02 11.77
N PRO A 250 -2.18 2.71 12.08
CA PRO A 250 -3.24 1.82 11.62
C PRO A 250 -4.59 2.24 12.20
N LEU A 251 -5.61 2.27 11.36
CA LEU A 251 -6.97 2.61 11.77
C LEU A 251 -7.64 1.39 12.40
N THR A 252 -7.35 1.13 13.67
CA THR A 252 -8.00 0.03 14.40
C THR A 252 -9.41 0.44 14.84
N ASN A 253 -10.34 -0.52 14.88
CA ASN A 253 -11.72 -0.27 15.34
C ASN A 253 -11.75 0.29 16.76
N GLU A 254 -10.86 -0.19 17.64
CA GLU A 254 -10.70 0.36 18.98
C GLU A 254 -10.35 1.85 18.95
N TYR A 255 -9.35 2.23 18.15
CA TYR A 255 -8.92 3.63 18.08
C TYR A 255 -10.02 4.51 17.48
N LEU A 256 -10.61 4.09 16.35
CA LEU A 256 -11.67 4.82 15.68
C LEU A 256 -12.93 4.95 16.54
N SER A 257 -13.29 3.93 17.34
CA SER A 257 -14.45 3.96 18.23
C SER A 257 -14.41 5.14 19.21
N ARG A 258 -13.24 5.43 19.78
CA ARG A 258 -13.04 6.55 20.73
C ARG A 258 -13.27 7.90 20.05
N ILE A 259 -12.85 8.01 18.80
CA ILE A 259 -13.05 9.22 17.98
C ILE A 259 -14.52 9.36 17.58
N VAL A 260 -15.17 8.26 17.21
CA VAL A 260 -16.59 8.19 16.86
C VAL A 260 -17.48 8.55 18.06
N GLU A 261 -17.21 8.03 19.25
CA GLU A 261 -17.92 8.40 20.49
C GLU A 261 -17.85 9.90 20.75
N LYS A 262 -16.66 10.49 20.63
CA LYS A 262 -16.48 11.93 20.76
C LYS A 262 -17.29 12.70 19.70
N ALA A 263 -17.28 12.23 18.46
CA ALA A 263 -18.06 12.82 17.38
C ALA A 263 -19.57 12.76 17.67
N ILE A 264 -20.10 11.63 18.16
CA ILE A 264 -21.50 11.47 18.56
C ILE A 264 -21.84 12.48 19.66
N ALA A 265 -21.05 12.53 20.72
CA ALA A 265 -21.27 13.47 21.83
C ALA A 265 -21.26 14.93 21.36
N GLU A 266 -20.32 15.31 20.47
CA GLU A 266 -20.24 16.65 19.89
C GLU A 266 -21.44 16.99 18.99
N ILE A 267 -21.93 16.03 18.20
CA ILE A 267 -23.11 16.21 17.34
C ILE A 267 -24.36 16.40 18.21
N MET A 268 -24.54 15.57 19.23
CA MET A 268 -25.70 15.62 20.12
C MET A 268 -25.71 16.85 21.05
N ALA A 269 -24.53 17.36 21.42
CA ALA A 269 -24.42 18.57 22.21
C ALA A 269 -24.79 19.84 21.44
N LYS A 270 -24.78 19.80 20.09
CA LYS A 270 -25.17 20.95 19.27
C LYS A 270 -26.70 21.11 19.31
N PRO A 271 -27.23 22.26 19.76
CA PRO A 271 -28.67 22.50 19.68
C PRO A 271 -29.07 22.50 18.20
N VAL A 272 -29.99 21.61 17.83
CA VAL A 272 -30.50 21.54 16.45
C VAL A 272 -31.26 22.83 16.17
N SER A 273 -30.59 23.81 15.57
CA SER A 273 -31.22 25.04 15.11
C SER A 273 -32.01 24.78 13.82
N ARG A 274 -32.99 23.86 13.87
CA ARG A 274 -33.94 23.71 12.77
C ARG A 274 -34.89 24.90 12.77
N ARG A 275 -34.47 25.97 12.09
CA ARG A 275 -35.36 26.99 11.56
C ARG A 275 -35.90 26.51 10.22
N GLU A 276 -36.89 25.63 10.24
CA GLU A 276 -37.73 25.38 9.06
C GLU A 276 -39.04 24.75 9.52
N GLY A 277 -40.09 25.58 9.62
CA GLY A 277 -41.47 25.09 9.74
C GLY A 277 -42.05 24.91 11.16
N GLY A 278 -42.00 25.94 12.02
CA GLY A 278 -43.06 26.27 12.98
C GLY A 278 -43.36 25.36 14.18
N PHE A 279 -43.00 24.09 14.19
CA PHE A 279 -43.32 23.16 15.29
C PHE A 279 -42.06 22.63 15.95
N LYS A 280 -41.65 23.31 17.03
CA LYS A 280 -40.60 22.84 17.93
C LYS A 280 -41.10 21.59 18.68
N LYS A 281 -40.87 20.39 18.14
CA LYS A 281 -40.93 19.19 18.97
C LYS A 281 -39.79 19.27 19.98
N ALA A 282 -40.11 19.48 21.25
CA ALA A 282 -39.17 19.68 22.35
C ALA A 282 -38.53 18.35 22.82
N GLY A 283 -38.10 17.50 21.88
CA GLY A 283 -37.39 16.27 22.18
C GLY A 283 -35.87 16.44 22.04
N PRO A 284 -35.06 15.64 22.75
CA PRO A 284 -33.63 15.51 22.45
C PRO A 284 -33.44 15.13 20.98
N PRO A 285 -32.37 15.61 20.32
CA PRO A 285 -32.12 15.28 18.94
C PRO A 285 -31.94 13.77 18.78
N PRO A 286 -32.50 13.16 17.72
CA PRO A 286 -32.26 11.76 17.45
C PRO A 286 -30.76 11.55 17.20
N GLY A 287 -30.20 10.44 17.71
CA GLY A 287 -28.78 10.13 17.55
C GLY A 287 -28.30 10.17 16.08
N PRO A 288 -27.03 10.50 15.82
CA PRO A 288 -26.50 10.59 14.47
C PRO A 288 -26.41 9.23 13.77
N THR A 289 -26.52 9.27 12.45
CA THR A 289 -26.26 8.14 11.55
C THR A 289 -24.76 8.01 11.23
N PRO A 290 -24.26 6.84 10.77
CA PRO A 290 -22.86 6.68 10.38
C PRO A 290 -22.39 7.72 9.37
N ALA A 291 -23.20 8.02 8.35
CA ALA A 291 -22.87 9.03 7.35
C ALA A 291 -22.79 10.45 7.94
N GLU A 292 -23.63 10.80 8.92
CA GLU A 292 -23.54 12.08 9.63
C GLU A 292 -22.26 12.17 10.47
N ILE A 293 -21.86 11.07 11.09
CA ILE A 293 -20.60 10.96 11.86
C ILE A 293 -19.40 11.13 10.91
N THR A 294 -19.34 10.37 9.81
CA THR A 294 -18.26 10.48 8.82
C THR A 294 -18.13 11.91 8.29
N ASN A 295 -19.25 12.52 7.91
CA ASN A 295 -19.25 13.91 7.44
C ASN A 295 -18.79 14.90 8.51
N HIS A 296 -19.12 14.66 9.78
CA HIS A 296 -18.63 15.50 10.88
C HIS A 296 -17.12 15.35 11.06
N LEU A 297 -16.58 14.13 10.96
CA LEU A 297 -15.14 13.87 11.03
C LEU A 297 -14.38 14.57 9.89
N HIS A 298 -14.83 14.40 8.64
CA HIS A 298 -14.23 15.02 7.46
C HIS A 298 -14.18 16.54 7.53
N ARG A 299 -15.19 17.17 8.13
CA ARG A 299 -15.26 18.63 8.29
C ARG A 299 -14.36 19.15 9.41
N ARG A 300 -14.08 18.32 10.41
CA ARG A 300 -13.32 18.72 11.60
C ARG A 300 -11.82 18.63 11.36
N ASP A 301 -11.37 17.60 10.66
CA ASP A 301 -9.95 17.29 10.55
C ASP A 301 -9.67 16.50 9.25
N GLU A 302 -8.71 17.00 8.47
CA GLU A 302 -8.30 16.45 7.16
C GLU A 302 -7.75 15.04 7.28
N ARG A 303 -7.24 14.64 8.46
CA ARG A 303 -6.74 13.27 8.70
C ARG A 303 -7.80 12.20 8.46
N TRP A 304 -9.08 12.54 8.63
CA TRP A 304 -10.18 11.61 8.45
C TRP A 304 -10.76 11.61 7.04
N ALA A 305 -10.25 12.45 6.12
CA ALA A 305 -10.83 12.65 4.78
C ALA A 305 -10.96 11.37 3.94
N ARG A 306 -10.16 10.34 4.24
CA ARG A 306 -10.20 9.03 3.57
C ARG A 306 -10.99 7.96 4.32
N VAL A 307 -11.43 8.24 5.54
CA VAL A 307 -12.23 7.29 6.32
C VAL A 307 -13.63 7.21 5.74
N GLY A 308 -14.00 6.01 5.29
CA GLY A 308 -15.32 5.73 4.74
C GLY A 308 -16.36 5.36 5.80
N ASP A 309 -17.64 5.39 5.40
CA ASP A 309 -18.77 5.01 6.26
C ASP A 309 -18.68 3.57 6.77
N TRP A 310 -18.03 2.67 6.01
CA TRP A 310 -17.83 1.28 6.40
C TRP A 310 -16.98 1.17 7.67
N ALA A 311 -15.87 1.91 7.77
CA ALA A 311 -14.99 1.90 8.93
C ALA A 311 -15.69 2.48 10.17
N VAL A 312 -16.52 3.51 9.97
CA VAL A 312 -17.34 4.08 11.06
C VAL A 312 -18.37 3.06 11.55
N LYS A 313 -19.01 2.29 10.66
CA LYS A 313 -19.93 1.21 11.07
C LYS A 313 -19.21 0.13 11.86
N ASP A 314 -18.07 -0.34 11.38
CA ASP A 314 -17.27 -1.38 12.07
C ASP A 314 -16.84 -0.89 13.47
N ALA A 315 -16.45 0.39 13.60
CA ALA A 315 -16.12 0.99 14.87
C ALA A 315 -17.32 1.14 15.82
N LEU A 316 -18.52 1.42 15.29
CA LEU A 316 -19.76 1.49 16.06
C LEU A 316 -20.20 0.10 16.54
N GLU A 317 -20.10 -0.91 15.69
CA GLU A 317 -20.38 -2.30 16.05
C GLU A 317 -19.42 -2.78 17.14
N TRP A 318 -18.13 -2.54 16.96
CA TRP A 318 -17.13 -2.81 18.00
C TRP A 318 -17.44 -2.06 19.30
N GLY A 319 -17.76 -0.77 19.23
CA GLY A 319 -18.12 0.04 20.41
C GLY A 319 -19.38 -0.45 21.11
N LYS A 320 -20.34 -1.03 20.37
CA LYS A 320 -21.53 -1.68 20.91
C LYS A 320 -21.22 -2.96 21.65
N GLU A 321 -20.33 -3.78 21.11
CA GLU A 321 -19.84 -5.00 21.80
C GLU A 321 -19.14 -4.65 23.11
N GLN A 322 -18.43 -3.51 23.16
CA GLN A 322 -17.81 -3.00 24.38
C GLN A 322 -18.78 -2.25 25.31
N GLY A 323 -20.07 -2.11 24.94
CA GLY A 323 -21.07 -1.39 25.73
C GLY A 323 -20.85 0.12 25.82
N ARG A 324 -20.10 0.71 24.89
CA ARG A 324 -19.75 2.16 24.88
C ARG A 324 -20.70 2.99 24.04
N VAL A 325 -21.28 2.39 23.01
CA VAL A 325 -22.33 2.98 22.18
C VAL A 325 -23.48 2.00 22.01
N TRP A 326 -24.65 2.49 21.63
CA TRP A 326 -25.82 1.67 21.37
C TRP A 326 -26.65 2.24 20.21
N CYS A 327 -27.37 1.36 19.51
CA CYS A 327 -28.23 1.75 18.38
C CYS A 327 -29.67 1.88 18.88
N ILE A 328 -30.25 3.07 18.75
CA ILE A 328 -31.60 3.40 19.21
C ILE A 328 -32.66 2.86 18.24
N GLY A 329 -32.27 2.64 16.98
CA GLY A 329 -33.15 2.33 15.85
C GLY A 329 -32.78 3.16 14.61
N ASP A 330 -33.22 2.76 13.42
CA ASP A 330 -32.99 3.48 12.16
C ASP A 330 -31.51 3.84 11.88
N ASN A 331 -30.58 2.99 12.31
CA ASN A 331 -29.13 3.24 12.24
C ASN A 331 -28.67 4.51 12.96
N ARG A 332 -29.37 4.91 14.03
CA ARG A 332 -29.00 6.04 14.88
C ARG A 332 -28.31 5.57 16.14
N TRP A 333 -27.20 6.23 16.44
CA TRP A 333 -26.28 5.81 17.49
C TRP A 333 -26.18 6.84 18.60
N GLU A 334 -26.05 6.35 19.83
CA GLU A 334 -25.86 7.16 21.04
C GLU A 334 -24.68 6.60 21.86
N VAL A 335 -24.07 7.45 22.67
CA VAL A 335 -23.03 7.04 23.64
C VAL A 335 -23.71 6.53 24.91
N CYS A 336 -23.24 5.42 25.47
CA CYS A 336 -23.70 4.93 26.77
C CYS A 336 -23.22 5.89 27.88
N GLY A 337 -24.16 6.39 28.68
CA GLY A 337 -23.93 7.41 29.72
C GLY A 337 -23.40 6.86 31.05
#